data_AF-A0A923E2D5-F1
#
_entry.id   AF-A0A923E2D5-F1
#
_cell.length_a   1.000
_cell.length_b   1.000
_cell.length_c   1.000
_cell.angle_alpha   90.00
_cell.angle_beta   90.00
_cell.angle_gamma   90.00
#
_symmetry.space_group_name_H-M   'P 1'
#
loop_
_entity.id
_entity.type
_entity.pdbx_description
1 polymer ?
#
loop_
_entity_poly.entity_id
_entity_poly.type
_entity_poly.pdbx_seq_one_letter_code
_entity_poly.pdbx_strand_id
1 'polypeptide(L)'
;MTIHGGTRREDRKLARERFTHDPDTVVLLATDAAGEGLNLQRAHLMVNYDLPWNPNRIEQRFGRIHRIGQREVCHLWNLVAKDTREGDVFTRLLGKIEQMSAAYEGNLFNVLGEEDAFEERSLRDLLIEAIRYGDQPQVKAKLDRIIDSSVSDGLHEMVTERALHPEMFSSLDLDEVRARMERARERRLQPGYIAAFFIPAFTRLGGRIFRRERGRYEITRVPSRVIETARRLNRWAPLPEQYERVTFERSLMHPDGQLDAALIAPGHPLLDALIELTIEDLGDTLERGTVLVDRRPSQAEAPMLMLSVEQRIETSSHDTAERHFDYPLIAEDGTVTLAGVPPYMEYDRPDPAEAEGIARIRASEWALGSHDKAARAFAFREGLQPRLHELVERTSLETERTRAQVRARLRAEINHWDHEFNRLELLERQGTVGRLRAETAWARARELDERLQRRMIELDGATKFLATPAIIRGRALVIPSHLLEESQAEAGVFGRERLEEVERRAVEAVLRAERTLGRNPVEMPRNNPGYDIASTDGEGRIHYIEVKGRIEGSDTFTITTNEVTFAHTQGDRHRLALVEVSAQSSALDRLRYVRHAFSHLEPSATTRSYNEVWADYWARGGPAQ
;
A
#
# COMPACT_ATOMS: atom_id res chain seq x y z
N MET A 1 8.69 -17.22 -23.70
CA MET A 1 7.25 -16.85 -23.67
C MET A 1 6.94 -15.84 -24.79
N THR A 2 5.69 -15.73 -25.26
CA THR A 2 5.35 -14.89 -26.43
C THR A 2 4.16 -13.96 -26.18
N ILE A 3 4.19 -12.73 -26.71
CA ILE A 3 3.04 -11.81 -26.77
C ILE A 3 2.90 -11.28 -28.21
N HIS A 4 1.73 -11.41 -28.81
CA HIS A 4 1.44 -10.94 -30.17
C HIS A 4 0.02 -10.36 -30.28
N GLY A 5 -0.35 -9.85 -31.45
CA GLY A 5 -1.64 -9.17 -31.67
C GLY A 5 -2.87 -10.03 -31.36
N GLY A 6 -2.77 -11.34 -31.59
CA GLY A 6 -3.82 -12.31 -31.24
C GLY A 6 -3.86 -12.72 -29.76
N THR A 7 -2.85 -12.35 -28.96
CA THR A 7 -2.83 -12.62 -27.52
C THR A 7 -3.90 -11.75 -26.84
N ARG A 8 -4.85 -12.38 -26.15
CA ARG A 8 -5.91 -11.67 -25.44
C ARG A 8 -5.31 -10.80 -24.35
N ARG A 9 -5.96 -9.68 -24.02
CA ARG A 9 -5.47 -8.71 -23.02
C ARG A 9 -5.12 -9.35 -21.66
N GLU A 10 -5.83 -10.41 -21.28
CA GLU A 10 -5.63 -11.18 -20.04
C GLU A 10 -4.33 -11.99 -20.10
N ASP A 11 -4.14 -12.74 -21.18
CA ASP A 11 -2.92 -13.53 -21.41
C ASP A 11 -1.68 -12.63 -21.46
N ARG A 12 -1.81 -11.39 -21.95
CA ARG A 12 -0.72 -10.39 -21.92
C ARG A 12 -0.34 -10.00 -20.48
N LYS A 13 -1.32 -9.81 -19.60
CA LYS A 13 -1.07 -9.49 -18.17
C LYS A 13 -0.41 -10.67 -17.47
N LEU A 14 -0.90 -11.89 -17.68
CA LEU A 14 -0.31 -13.10 -17.10
C LEU A 14 1.12 -13.32 -17.60
N ALA A 15 1.34 -13.13 -18.90
CA ALA A 15 2.67 -13.20 -19.48
C ALA A 15 3.60 -12.17 -18.83
N ARG A 16 3.18 -10.91 -18.72
CA ARG A 16 3.97 -9.89 -18.01
C ARG A 16 4.35 -10.34 -16.60
N GLU A 17 3.39 -10.78 -15.79
CA GLU A 17 3.69 -11.21 -14.41
C GLU A 17 4.65 -12.40 -14.34
N ARG A 18 4.51 -13.39 -15.24
CA ARG A 18 5.45 -14.50 -15.35
C ARG A 18 6.85 -14.01 -15.71
N PHE A 19 6.97 -13.14 -16.72
CA PHE A 19 8.27 -12.59 -17.10
C PHE A 19 8.95 -11.80 -15.96
N THR A 20 8.15 -11.13 -15.13
CA THR A 20 8.68 -10.33 -14.01
C THR A 20 9.14 -11.20 -12.83
N HIS A 21 8.39 -12.26 -12.49
CA HIS A 21 8.53 -12.95 -11.20
C HIS A 21 8.98 -14.41 -11.31
N ASP A 22 8.78 -15.06 -12.44
CA ASP A 22 9.10 -16.48 -12.64
C ASP A 22 10.57 -16.62 -13.07
N PRO A 23 11.44 -17.24 -12.25
CA PRO A 23 12.87 -17.38 -12.55
C PRO A 23 13.15 -18.21 -13.82
N ASP A 24 12.21 -19.07 -14.24
CA ASP A 24 12.37 -19.89 -15.45
C ASP A 24 12.00 -19.12 -16.73
N THR A 25 11.39 -17.93 -16.60
CA THR A 25 10.96 -17.11 -17.74
C THR A 25 11.96 -16.02 -18.08
N VAL A 26 13.08 -16.40 -18.71
CA VAL A 26 14.19 -15.49 -19.04
C VAL A 26 13.97 -14.67 -20.33
N VAL A 27 13.19 -15.19 -21.28
CA VAL A 27 13.00 -14.57 -22.61
C VAL A 27 11.52 -14.33 -22.92
N LEU A 28 11.21 -13.08 -23.27
CA LEU A 28 9.91 -12.64 -23.77
C LEU A 28 10.04 -12.18 -25.24
N LEU A 29 9.36 -12.88 -26.15
CA LEU A 29 9.23 -12.48 -27.55
C LEU A 29 7.94 -11.70 -27.73
N ALA A 30 8.02 -10.45 -28.20
CA ALA A 30 6.87 -9.58 -28.38
C ALA A 30 6.81 -8.97 -29.80
N THR A 31 5.60 -8.81 -30.35
CA THR A 31 5.36 -8.02 -31.58
C THR A 31 4.77 -6.64 -31.27
N ASP A 32 4.81 -5.71 -32.22
CA ASP A 32 4.32 -4.33 -32.05
C ASP A 32 2.85 -4.20 -31.64
N ALA A 33 2.04 -5.23 -31.90
CA ALA A 33 0.65 -5.26 -31.47
C ALA A 33 0.49 -5.37 -29.93
N ALA A 34 1.60 -5.52 -29.20
CA ALA A 34 1.73 -5.44 -27.75
C ALA A 34 2.21 -4.06 -27.24
N GLY A 35 2.47 -3.11 -28.14
CA GLY A 35 3.36 -1.95 -27.93
C GLY A 35 2.85 -0.88 -26.96
N GLU A 36 1.56 -0.82 -26.63
CA GLU A 36 1.04 0.17 -25.69
C GLU A 36 0.86 -0.41 -24.28
N GLY A 37 1.57 0.20 -23.33
CA GLY A 37 1.25 0.11 -21.90
C GLY A 37 1.89 -1.02 -21.09
N LEU A 38 2.77 -1.85 -21.67
CA LEU A 38 3.50 -2.86 -20.90
C LEU A 38 4.71 -2.24 -20.16
N ASN A 39 4.82 -2.53 -18.87
CA ASN A 39 6.00 -2.22 -18.06
C ASN A 39 6.87 -3.49 -17.97
N LEU A 40 8.10 -3.43 -18.48
CA LEU A 40 9.04 -4.55 -18.58
C LEU A 40 10.39 -4.24 -17.93
N GLN A 41 10.41 -3.37 -16.91
CA GLN A 41 11.62 -2.93 -16.19
C GLN A 41 12.49 -4.07 -15.61
N ARG A 42 11.97 -5.31 -15.47
CA ARG A 42 12.78 -6.48 -15.12
C ARG A 42 13.87 -6.77 -16.17
N ALA A 43 13.61 -6.46 -17.44
CA ALA A 43 14.57 -6.59 -18.52
C ALA A 43 15.43 -5.34 -18.63
N HIS A 44 16.71 -5.55 -18.87
CA HIS A 44 17.67 -4.52 -19.26
C HIS A 44 18.32 -4.82 -20.63
N LEU A 45 17.91 -5.92 -21.28
CA LEU A 45 18.40 -6.33 -22.59
C LEU A 45 17.22 -6.33 -23.57
N MET A 46 17.32 -5.54 -24.64
CA MET A 46 16.35 -5.53 -25.74
C MET A 46 17.03 -5.88 -27.04
N VAL A 47 16.48 -6.87 -27.76
CA VAL A 47 16.92 -7.25 -29.10
C VAL A 47 15.78 -6.99 -30.08
N ASN A 48 15.95 -6.03 -30.97
CA ASN A 48 15.08 -5.82 -32.11
C ASN A 48 15.50 -6.77 -33.23
N TYR A 49 14.73 -7.86 -33.39
CA TYR A 49 14.88 -8.78 -34.53
C TYR A 49 14.38 -8.16 -35.84
N ASP A 50 13.31 -7.35 -35.75
CA ASP A 50 12.75 -6.57 -36.85
C ASP A 50 12.64 -5.10 -36.41
N LEU A 51 13.13 -4.20 -37.26
CA LEU A 51 13.20 -2.77 -36.96
C LEU A 51 11.98 -2.07 -37.58
N PRO A 52 11.20 -1.33 -36.78
CA PRO A 52 10.11 -0.54 -37.32
C PRO A 52 10.68 0.65 -38.10
N TRP A 53 10.01 1.00 -39.19
CA TRP A 53 10.39 2.12 -40.04
C TRP A 53 10.26 3.50 -39.37
N ASN A 54 9.48 3.60 -38.28
CA ASN A 54 9.30 4.83 -37.50
C ASN A 54 10.22 4.82 -36.26
N PRO A 55 11.18 5.76 -36.14
CA PRO A 55 12.04 5.92 -34.96
C PRO A 55 11.29 5.99 -33.62
N ASN A 56 10.14 6.66 -33.59
CA ASN A 56 9.33 6.80 -32.38
C ASN A 56 8.88 5.43 -31.87
N ARG A 57 8.65 4.44 -32.75
CA ARG A 57 8.31 3.07 -32.32
C ARG A 57 9.49 2.36 -31.68
N ILE A 58 10.73 2.58 -32.15
CA ILE A 58 11.94 2.04 -31.52
C ILE A 58 12.09 2.60 -30.11
N GLU A 59 11.91 3.91 -29.98
CA GLU A 59 11.98 4.58 -28.68
C GLU A 59 10.86 4.11 -27.75
N GLN A 60 9.61 4.03 -28.22
CA GLN A 60 8.50 3.52 -27.43
C GLN A 60 8.71 2.08 -26.97
N ARG A 61 9.38 1.22 -27.76
CA ARG A 61 9.79 -0.13 -27.36
C ARG A 61 10.85 -0.05 -26.26
N PHE A 62 11.91 0.72 -26.45
CA PHE A 62 12.98 0.89 -25.47
C PHE A 62 12.46 1.48 -24.15
N GLY A 63 11.55 2.45 -24.23
CA GLY A 63 10.83 3.04 -23.11
C GLY A 63 9.90 2.08 -22.36
N ARG A 64 9.80 0.79 -22.73
CA ARG A 64 9.16 -0.25 -21.89
C ARG A 64 10.11 -0.85 -20.86
N ILE A 65 11.42 -0.83 -21.13
CA ILE A 65 12.49 -1.33 -20.25
C ILE A 65 13.27 -0.19 -19.59
N HIS A 66 13.42 0.93 -20.29
CA HIS A 66 14.13 2.12 -19.84
C HIS A 66 13.15 3.16 -19.30
N ARG A 67 12.82 3.05 -18.02
CA ARG A 67 11.87 3.91 -17.30
C ARG A 67 12.43 4.29 -15.94
N ILE A 68 11.90 5.36 -15.34
CA ILE A 68 12.21 5.77 -13.95
C ILE A 68 12.09 4.55 -13.03
N GLY A 69 13.18 4.23 -12.33
CA GLY A 69 13.28 3.05 -11.46
C GLY A 69 14.10 1.89 -12.04
N GLN A 70 14.49 1.94 -13.32
CA GLN A 70 15.49 1.02 -13.87
C GLN A 70 16.87 1.29 -13.26
N ARG A 71 17.54 0.23 -12.79
CA ARG A 71 18.83 0.31 -12.10
C ARG A 71 19.99 -0.26 -12.92
N GLU A 72 19.67 -1.19 -13.80
CA GLU A 72 20.65 -1.80 -14.69
C GLU A 72 20.85 -0.95 -15.94
N VAL A 73 22.04 -1.02 -16.53
CA VAL A 73 22.30 -0.37 -17.82
C VAL A 73 21.49 -1.09 -18.89
N CYS A 74 20.57 -0.36 -19.53
CA CYS A 74 19.78 -0.90 -20.62
C CYS A 74 20.61 -1.01 -21.91
N HIS A 75 20.71 -2.21 -22.45
CA HIS A 75 21.34 -2.49 -23.74
C HIS A 75 20.30 -2.74 -24.83
N LEU A 76 20.46 -2.06 -25.96
CA LEU A 76 19.61 -2.18 -27.14
C LEU A 76 20.43 -2.73 -28.32
N TRP A 77 20.07 -3.91 -28.81
CA TRP A 77 20.64 -4.49 -30.03
C TRP A 77 19.64 -4.43 -31.16
N ASN A 78 20.07 -3.87 -32.29
CA ASN A 78 19.30 -3.79 -33.52
C ASN A 78 19.92 -4.75 -34.53
N LEU A 79 19.19 -5.80 -34.91
CA LEU A 79 19.66 -6.74 -35.93
C LEU A 79 19.39 -6.16 -37.32
N VAL A 80 20.46 -5.93 -38.08
CA VAL A 80 20.42 -5.36 -39.43
C VAL A 80 21.10 -6.33 -40.40
N ALA A 81 20.41 -6.71 -41.47
CA ALA A 81 20.97 -7.58 -42.50
C ALA A 81 22.01 -6.83 -43.35
N LYS A 82 23.22 -7.39 -43.46
CA LYS A 82 24.28 -6.86 -44.33
C LYS A 82 23.93 -7.05 -45.81
N ASP A 83 24.42 -6.14 -46.65
CA ASP A 83 24.28 -6.18 -48.11
C ASP A 83 22.82 -6.15 -48.60
N THR A 84 21.93 -5.53 -47.80
CA THR A 84 20.52 -5.30 -48.17
C THR A 84 20.22 -3.81 -48.26
N ARG A 85 19.33 -3.43 -49.19
CA ARG A 85 18.85 -2.03 -49.33
C ARG A 85 18.21 -1.52 -48.05
N GLU A 86 17.47 -2.38 -47.35
CA GLU A 86 16.90 -2.10 -46.03
C GLU A 86 18.00 -1.80 -44.99
N GLY A 87 19.09 -2.58 -44.98
CA GLY A 87 20.19 -2.40 -44.02
C GLY A 87 20.94 -1.08 -44.17
N ASP A 88 21.20 -0.63 -45.40
CA ASP A 88 21.84 0.66 -45.67
C ASP A 88 21.03 1.84 -45.13
N VAL A 89 19.70 1.74 -45.27
CA VAL A 89 18.74 2.73 -44.82
C VAL A 89 18.66 2.78 -43.30
N PHE A 90 18.55 1.62 -42.63
CA PHE A 90 18.56 1.56 -41.16
C PHE A 90 19.88 2.05 -40.55
N THR A 91 21.01 1.76 -41.20
CA THR A 91 22.32 2.25 -40.74
C THR A 91 22.40 3.78 -40.74
N ARG A 92 21.84 4.43 -41.77
CA ARG A 92 21.73 5.91 -41.82
C ARG A 92 20.79 6.46 -40.75
N LEU A 93 19.62 5.83 -40.58
CA LEU A 93 18.62 6.24 -39.58
C LEU A 93 19.21 6.20 -38.16
N LEU A 94 19.84 5.07 -37.80
CA LEU A 94 20.47 4.89 -36.49
C LEU A 94 21.64 5.86 -36.27
N GLY A 95 22.46 6.12 -37.30
CA GLY A 95 23.55 7.09 -37.22
C GLY A 95 23.08 8.53 -36.96
N LYS A 96 21.94 8.96 -37.55
CA LYS A 96 21.35 10.27 -37.25
C LYS A 96 20.77 10.34 -35.83
N ILE A 97 20.14 9.27 -35.35
CA ILE A 97 19.63 9.18 -33.97
C ILE A 97 20.79 9.31 -32.96
N GLU A 98 21.93 8.68 -33.21
CA GLU A 98 23.13 8.82 -32.37
C GLU A 98 23.68 10.25 -32.37
N GLN A 99 23.70 10.92 -33.53
CA GLN A 99 24.09 12.33 -33.64
C GLN A 99 23.15 13.25 -32.84
N MET A 100 21.84 13.02 -32.92
CA MET A 100 20.85 13.75 -32.11
C MET A 100 21.05 13.48 -30.61
N SER A 101 21.31 12.23 -30.21
CA SER A 101 21.60 11.88 -28.81
C SER A 101 22.80 12.66 -28.26
N ALA A 102 23.88 12.74 -29.05
CA ALA A 102 25.09 13.46 -28.68
C ALA A 102 24.88 14.99 -28.58
N ALA A 103 24.04 15.56 -29.45
CA ALA A 103 23.73 16.99 -29.43
C ALA A 103 22.88 17.43 -28.21
N TYR A 104 22.09 16.51 -27.63
CA TYR A 104 21.21 16.75 -26.50
C TYR A 104 21.73 16.13 -25.18
N GLU A 105 23.04 15.95 -25.03
CA GLU A 105 23.70 15.38 -23.82
C GLU A 105 23.06 14.05 -23.34
N GLY A 106 22.61 13.22 -24.27
CA GLY A 106 21.96 11.93 -23.97
C GLY A 106 20.46 11.98 -23.72
N ASN A 107 19.81 13.15 -23.77
CA ASN A 107 18.36 13.31 -23.58
C ASN A 107 17.56 13.15 -24.88
N LEU A 108 17.74 12.01 -25.56
CA LEU A 108 16.93 11.64 -26.73
C LEU A 108 15.43 11.55 -26.39
N PHE A 109 15.12 11.25 -25.12
CA PHE A 109 13.80 10.95 -24.57
C PHE A 109 12.75 12.08 -24.65
N ASN A 110 13.19 13.33 -24.85
CA ASN A 110 12.27 14.48 -24.91
C ASN A 110 11.88 14.85 -26.35
N VAL A 111 12.53 14.26 -27.36
CA VAL A 111 12.39 14.69 -28.77
C VAL A 111 11.46 13.77 -29.57
N LEU A 112 11.32 12.51 -29.17
CA LEU A 112 10.60 11.48 -29.95
C LEU A 112 9.24 11.08 -29.31
N GLY A 113 8.95 11.57 -28.09
CA GLY A 113 7.76 11.23 -27.30
C GLY A 113 6.49 12.03 -27.60
N GLU A 114 6.54 13.10 -28.39
CA GLU A 114 5.37 13.90 -28.77
C GLU A 114 4.85 13.43 -30.15
N GLU A 115 3.54 13.11 -30.23
CA GLU A 115 2.89 12.38 -31.33
C GLU A 115 3.00 13.06 -32.72
N ASP A 116 3.52 14.29 -32.78
CA ASP A 116 3.60 15.12 -33.99
C ASP A 116 5.02 15.27 -34.58
N ALA A 117 6.06 14.67 -33.98
CA ALA A 117 7.44 14.89 -34.44
C ALA A 117 7.75 14.28 -35.83
N PHE A 118 7.01 13.26 -36.26
CA PHE A 118 7.13 12.65 -37.59
C PHE A 118 5.79 12.08 -38.03
N GLU A 119 5.09 12.72 -38.96
CA GLU A 119 3.87 12.14 -39.56
C GLU A 119 4.17 10.72 -40.10
N GLU A 120 3.48 9.70 -39.57
CA GLU A 120 3.67 8.26 -39.89
C GLU A 120 3.67 7.92 -41.39
N ARG A 121 3.14 8.82 -42.25
CA ARG A 121 3.08 8.67 -43.70
C ARG A 121 4.36 9.13 -44.42
N SER A 122 5.00 10.23 -44.00
CA SER A 122 6.05 10.86 -44.81
C SER A 122 7.35 10.04 -44.84
N LEU A 123 7.77 9.48 -43.70
CA LEU A 123 9.01 8.72 -43.60
C LEU A 123 8.88 7.37 -44.31
N ARG A 124 7.74 6.67 -44.17
CA ARG A 124 7.47 5.39 -44.85
C ARG A 124 7.51 5.56 -46.37
N ASP A 125 6.90 6.62 -46.90
CA ASP A 125 6.86 6.89 -48.34
C ASP A 125 8.25 7.28 -48.86
N LEU A 126 9.03 8.07 -48.11
CA LEU A 126 10.43 8.39 -48.40
C LEU A 126 11.35 7.15 -48.41
N LEU A 127 11.14 6.22 -47.48
CA LEU A 127 11.87 4.96 -47.38
C LEU A 127 11.52 4.01 -48.53
N ILE A 128 10.24 3.95 -48.92
CA ILE A 128 9.77 3.20 -50.09
C ILE A 128 10.36 3.78 -51.39
N GLU A 129 10.46 5.10 -51.52
CA GLU A 129 11.15 5.75 -52.65
C GLU A 129 12.66 5.43 -52.67
N ALA A 130 13.33 5.43 -51.51
CA ALA A 130 14.74 5.07 -51.38
C ALA A 130 15.02 3.62 -51.84
N ILE A 131 14.12 2.68 -51.50
CA ILE A 131 14.24 1.26 -51.91
C ILE A 131 13.95 1.08 -53.40
N ARG A 132 13.01 1.86 -53.96
CA ARG A 132 12.60 1.79 -55.38
C ARG A 132 13.59 2.47 -56.32
N TYR A 133 14.29 3.53 -55.89
CA TYR A 133 15.09 4.39 -56.78
C TYR A 133 16.51 4.71 -56.25
N GLY A 134 17.00 3.99 -55.24
CA GLY A 134 18.26 4.27 -54.50
C GLY A 134 19.58 4.23 -55.29
N ASP A 135 19.57 3.72 -56.53
CA ASP A 135 20.76 3.68 -57.39
C ASP A 135 21.03 5.03 -58.09
N GLN A 136 20.12 6.00 -57.98
CA GLN A 136 20.28 7.34 -58.55
C GLN A 136 20.88 8.32 -57.52
N PRO A 137 22.07 8.91 -57.78
CA PRO A 137 22.74 9.85 -56.86
C PRO A 137 21.86 11.03 -56.44
N GLN A 138 20.96 11.47 -57.34
CA GLN A 138 20.08 12.61 -57.12
C GLN A 138 18.94 12.32 -56.14
N VAL A 139 18.45 11.08 -56.09
CA VAL A 139 17.39 10.66 -55.15
C VAL A 139 17.96 10.54 -53.74
N LYS A 140 19.20 10.03 -53.60
CA LYS A 140 19.95 9.98 -52.33
C LYS A 140 20.12 11.38 -51.71
N ALA A 141 20.56 12.35 -52.51
CA ALA A 141 20.75 13.73 -52.05
C ALA A 141 19.43 14.46 -51.71
N LYS A 142 18.33 14.10 -52.40
CA LYS A 142 16.99 14.64 -52.14
C LYS A 142 16.41 14.12 -50.82
N LEU A 143 16.59 12.83 -50.54
CA LEU A 143 16.23 12.20 -49.26
C LEU A 143 17.00 12.81 -48.07
N ASP A 144 18.30 13.04 -48.25
CA ASP A 144 19.15 13.64 -47.21
C ASP A 144 18.64 15.05 -46.82
N ARG A 145 18.19 15.86 -47.79
CA ARG A 145 17.58 17.19 -47.55
C ARG A 145 16.22 17.15 -46.85
N ILE A 146 15.34 16.23 -47.24
CA ILE A 146 13.97 16.18 -46.71
C ILE A 146 13.98 15.75 -45.23
N ILE A 147 14.86 14.82 -44.86
CA ILE A 147 15.05 14.40 -43.47
C ILE A 147 15.63 15.54 -42.61
N ASP A 148 16.46 16.42 -43.19
CA ASP A 148 16.99 17.58 -42.46
C ASP A 148 15.95 18.71 -42.26
N SER A 149 15.02 18.91 -43.20
CA SER A 149 14.02 19.98 -43.10
C SER A 149 12.86 19.65 -42.15
N SER A 150 12.33 18.42 -42.20
CA SER A 150 11.16 18.02 -41.40
C SER A 150 11.43 17.99 -39.89
N VAL A 151 12.69 17.82 -39.49
CA VAL A 151 13.12 17.83 -38.08
C VAL A 151 13.32 19.25 -37.55
N SER A 152 13.74 20.19 -38.40
CA SER A 152 14.04 21.57 -37.98
C SER A 152 12.79 22.43 -37.79
N ASP A 153 11.72 22.16 -38.53
CA ASP A 153 10.49 22.98 -38.51
C ASP A 153 9.56 22.63 -37.32
N GLY A 154 9.43 21.34 -36.95
CA GLY A 154 8.66 20.93 -35.76
C GLY A 154 9.25 21.46 -34.44
N LEU A 155 10.54 21.81 -34.45
CA LEU A 155 11.32 22.27 -33.31
C LEU A 155 10.95 23.70 -32.84
N HIS A 156 10.42 24.54 -33.72
CA HIS A 156 10.04 25.93 -33.40
C HIS A 156 8.60 26.05 -32.87
N GLU A 157 7.70 25.15 -33.26
CA GLU A 157 6.28 25.22 -32.88
C GLU A 157 6.07 24.75 -31.42
N MET A 158 6.83 23.76 -30.97
CA MET A 158 6.79 23.18 -29.61
C MET A 158 7.22 24.15 -28.49
N VAL A 159 8.06 25.15 -28.80
CA VAL A 159 8.51 26.17 -27.84
C VAL A 159 7.36 27.11 -27.44
N THR A 160 6.37 27.26 -28.31
CA THR A 160 5.29 28.24 -28.12
C THR A 160 4.11 27.64 -27.34
N GLU A 161 3.91 26.31 -27.38
CA GLU A 161 2.80 25.62 -26.68
C GLU A 161 3.08 25.37 -25.18
N ARG A 162 4.36 25.30 -24.76
CA ARG A 162 4.75 25.08 -23.35
C ARG A 162 4.46 26.25 -22.40
N ALA A 163 4.04 27.41 -22.90
CA ALA A 163 3.83 28.61 -22.10
C ALA A 163 2.39 28.77 -21.55
N LEU A 164 1.44 27.91 -21.93
CA LEU A 164 0.01 28.11 -21.62
C LEU A 164 -0.52 27.36 -20.39
N HIS A 165 0.30 26.59 -19.68
CA HIS A 165 -0.12 25.91 -18.46
C HIS A 165 0.85 26.11 -17.29
N PRO A 166 0.65 27.16 -16.48
CA PRO A 166 1.14 27.18 -15.12
C PRO A 166 0.41 26.08 -14.34
N GLU A 167 1.17 25.11 -13.82
CA GLU A 167 0.69 24.10 -12.88
C GLU A 167 0.10 24.79 -11.65
N MET A 168 -1.22 24.89 -11.59
CA MET A 168 -1.96 25.32 -10.40
C MET A 168 -1.99 24.18 -9.37
N PHE A 169 -0.84 23.87 -8.77
CA PHE A 169 -0.82 23.16 -7.49
C PHE A 169 -1.17 24.19 -6.40
N SER A 170 -2.47 24.32 -6.11
CA SER A 170 -2.92 25.04 -4.92
C SER A 170 -2.30 24.36 -3.70
N SER A 171 -1.69 25.15 -2.83
CA SER A 171 -1.21 24.80 -1.49
C SER A 171 -2.14 23.80 -0.80
N LEU A 172 -1.83 22.51 -0.96
CA LEU A 172 -2.17 21.53 0.05
C LEU A 172 -1.51 22.04 1.32
N ASP A 173 -2.31 22.25 2.36
CA ASP A 173 -1.79 22.54 3.68
C ASP A 173 -0.88 21.36 4.02
N LEU A 174 0.44 21.56 3.90
CA LEU A 174 1.43 20.49 3.99
C LEU A 174 1.29 19.76 5.32
N ASP A 175 0.80 20.46 6.34
CA ASP A 175 0.49 19.94 7.66
C ASP A 175 -0.76 19.04 7.67
N GLU A 176 -1.82 19.36 6.91
CA GLU A 176 -3.01 18.49 6.74
C GLU A 176 -2.62 17.20 5.99
N VAL A 177 -1.81 17.33 4.93
CA VAL A 177 -1.29 16.17 4.19
C VAL A 177 -0.37 15.33 5.07
N ARG A 178 0.52 15.95 5.83
CA ARG A 178 1.44 15.27 6.74
C ARG A 178 0.66 14.55 7.84
N ALA A 179 -0.27 15.21 8.51
CA ALA A 179 -1.14 14.59 9.52
C ALA A 179 -1.96 13.42 8.95
N ARG A 180 -2.49 13.55 7.72
CA ARG A 180 -3.20 12.48 7.03
C ARG A 180 -2.29 11.31 6.67
N MET A 181 -1.07 11.59 6.20
CA MET A 181 -0.06 10.56 5.93
C MET A 181 0.37 9.83 7.21
N GLU A 182 0.45 10.54 8.34
CA GLU A 182 0.77 9.93 9.63
C GLU A 182 -0.36 9.05 10.17
N ARG A 183 -1.62 9.52 10.17
CA ARG A 183 -2.78 8.68 10.54
C ARG A 183 -2.93 7.46 9.62
N ALA A 184 -2.64 7.61 8.33
CA ALA A 184 -2.66 6.51 7.37
C ALA A 184 -1.54 5.49 7.61
N ARG A 185 -0.39 5.91 8.16
CA ARG A 185 0.69 5.01 8.59
C ARG A 185 0.34 4.26 9.86
N GLU A 186 -0.27 4.92 10.85
CA GLU A 186 -0.75 4.30 12.10
C GLU A 186 -1.80 3.21 11.84
N ARG A 187 -2.70 3.45 10.88
CA ARG A 187 -3.78 2.51 10.50
C ARG A 187 -3.35 1.45 9.47
N ARG A 188 -2.09 1.46 9.02
CA ARG A 188 -1.63 0.54 7.96
C ARG A 188 -1.47 -0.86 8.53
N LEU A 189 -2.07 -1.86 7.86
CA LEU A 189 -1.80 -3.28 8.15
C LEU A 189 -0.29 -3.51 8.11
N GLN A 190 0.24 -3.88 9.27
CA GLN A 190 1.69 -3.95 9.48
C GLN A 190 2.26 -5.12 8.66
N PRO A 191 3.40 -4.94 7.97
CA PRO A 191 4.07 -6.00 7.22
C PRO A 191 4.22 -7.31 8.02
N GLY A 192 4.50 -7.20 9.32
CA GLY A 192 4.61 -8.34 10.23
C GLY A 192 3.33 -9.17 10.34
N TYR A 193 2.15 -8.54 10.45
CA TYR A 193 0.88 -9.27 10.49
C TYR A 193 0.60 -10.00 9.18
N ILE A 194 0.92 -9.37 8.05
CA ILE A 194 0.73 -9.99 6.74
C ILE A 194 1.64 -11.21 6.63
N ALA A 195 2.92 -11.11 7.01
CA ALA A 195 3.84 -12.23 7.00
C ALA A 195 3.41 -13.36 7.95
N ALA A 196 3.05 -13.01 9.19
CA ALA A 196 2.61 -13.94 10.22
C ALA A 196 1.33 -14.67 9.83
N PHE A 197 0.41 -14.04 9.10
CA PHE A 197 -0.75 -14.70 8.53
C PHE A 197 -0.39 -15.53 7.29
N PHE A 198 0.31 -14.91 6.34
CA PHE A 198 0.53 -15.47 5.01
C PHE A 198 1.34 -16.75 5.05
N ILE A 199 2.47 -16.78 5.78
CA ILE A 199 3.39 -17.92 5.75
C ILE A 199 2.71 -19.20 6.28
N PRO A 200 2.04 -19.20 7.46
CA PRO A 200 1.30 -20.37 7.93
C PRO A 200 0.11 -20.72 7.04
N ALA A 201 -0.67 -19.74 6.58
CA ALA A 201 -1.84 -19.99 5.73
C ALA A 201 -1.44 -20.62 4.39
N PHE A 202 -0.41 -20.08 3.74
CA PHE A 202 0.13 -20.58 2.48
C PHE A 202 0.70 -22.00 2.64
N THR A 203 1.46 -22.25 3.71
CA THR A 203 2.04 -23.57 3.99
C THR A 203 0.95 -24.61 4.26
N ARG A 204 -0.09 -24.25 5.05
CA ARG A 204 -1.25 -25.11 5.32
C ARG A 204 -1.99 -25.53 4.06
N LEU A 205 -2.09 -24.64 3.08
CA LEU A 205 -2.72 -24.91 1.78
C LEU A 205 -1.79 -25.66 0.80
N GLY A 206 -0.64 -26.14 1.26
CA GLY A 206 0.33 -26.90 0.48
C GLY A 206 1.32 -26.06 -0.32
N GLY A 207 1.36 -24.74 -0.09
CA GLY A 207 2.32 -23.84 -0.70
C GLY A 207 3.72 -24.05 -0.11
N ARG A 208 4.76 -23.80 -0.92
CA ARG A 208 6.15 -23.90 -0.50
C ARG A 208 6.81 -22.53 -0.55
N ILE A 209 7.20 -22.01 0.61
CA ILE A 209 7.88 -20.73 0.78
C ILE A 209 9.15 -20.94 1.61
N PHE A 210 10.27 -20.38 1.16
CA PHE A 210 11.57 -20.52 1.81
C PHE A 210 12.18 -19.15 2.02
N ARG A 211 12.70 -18.91 3.22
CA ARG A 211 13.46 -17.69 3.50
C ARG A 211 14.82 -17.76 2.80
N ARG A 212 15.21 -16.67 2.15
CA ARG A 212 16.51 -16.56 1.46
C ARG A 212 17.35 -15.46 2.07
N GLU A 213 16.73 -14.31 2.32
CA GLU A 213 17.33 -13.18 3.03
C GLU A 213 16.41 -12.73 4.17
N ARG A 214 16.87 -11.78 4.99
CA ARG A 214 16.04 -11.20 6.05
C ARG A 214 14.84 -10.47 5.43
N GLY A 215 13.63 -10.83 5.85
CA GLY A 215 12.38 -10.27 5.33
C GLY A 215 12.03 -10.64 3.88
N ARG A 216 12.82 -11.51 3.22
CA ARG A 216 12.66 -11.87 1.81
C ARG A 216 12.62 -13.39 1.62
N TYR A 217 11.70 -13.83 0.78
CA TYR A 217 11.35 -15.24 0.63
C TYR A 217 11.27 -15.63 -0.85
N GLU A 218 11.46 -16.90 -1.14
CA GLU A 218 11.22 -17.52 -2.45
C GLU A 218 9.97 -18.40 -2.36
N ILE A 219 9.10 -18.35 -3.38
CA ILE A 219 7.95 -19.24 -3.51
C ILE A 219 8.22 -20.17 -4.69
N THR A 220 8.52 -21.44 -4.41
CA THR A 220 8.82 -22.42 -5.48
C THR A 220 7.57 -22.95 -6.15
N ARG A 221 6.41 -22.88 -5.48
CA ARG A 221 5.13 -23.35 -6.03
C ARG A 221 3.95 -22.74 -5.32
N VAL A 222 3.05 -22.15 -6.10
CA VAL A 222 1.71 -21.72 -5.70
C VAL A 222 0.73 -22.88 -5.92
N PRO A 223 -0.06 -23.30 -4.91
CA PRO A 223 -1.04 -24.36 -5.07
C PRO A 223 -2.15 -24.02 -6.07
N SER A 224 -2.62 -25.01 -6.84
CA SER A 224 -3.68 -24.82 -7.85
C SER A 224 -4.97 -24.26 -7.24
N ARG A 225 -5.34 -24.70 -6.03
CA ARG A 225 -6.51 -24.18 -5.30
C ARG A 225 -6.42 -22.67 -5.06
N VAL A 226 -5.22 -22.15 -4.76
CA VAL A 226 -4.98 -20.72 -4.57
C VAL A 226 -5.10 -19.95 -5.89
N ILE A 227 -4.55 -20.50 -6.98
CA ILE A 227 -4.66 -19.91 -8.33
C ILE A 227 -6.13 -19.86 -8.78
N GLU A 228 -6.88 -20.94 -8.58
CA GLU A 228 -8.30 -21.05 -8.92
C GLU A 228 -9.14 -20.04 -8.13
N THR A 229 -8.91 -19.92 -6.82
CA THR A 229 -9.61 -18.92 -5.99
C THR A 229 -9.25 -17.49 -6.41
N ALA A 230 -7.98 -17.19 -6.70
CA ALA A 230 -7.58 -15.88 -7.21
C ALA A 230 -8.35 -15.51 -8.49
N ARG A 231 -8.50 -16.47 -9.41
CA ARG A 231 -9.28 -16.30 -10.65
C ARG A 231 -10.78 -16.21 -10.39
N ARG A 232 -11.31 -16.87 -9.37
CA ARG A 232 -12.73 -16.74 -8.98
C ARG A 232 -13.03 -15.33 -8.45
N LEU A 233 -12.17 -14.80 -7.58
CA LEU A 233 -12.30 -13.46 -7.00
C LEU A 233 -12.09 -12.37 -8.06
N ASN A 234 -11.10 -12.57 -8.91
CA ASN A 234 -10.82 -11.69 -10.03
C ASN A 234 -10.35 -12.55 -11.21
N ARG A 235 -11.25 -12.76 -12.18
CA ARG A 235 -10.99 -13.55 -13.39
C ARG A 235 -9.69 -13.19 -14.10
N TRP A 236 -9.26 -11.94 -13.93
CA TRP A 236 -8.14 -11.34 -14.63
C TRP A 236 -6.91 -11.19 -13.74
N ALA A 237 -6.93 -11.73 -12.51
CA ALA A 237 -5.80 -11.74 -11.60
C ALA A 237 -4.64 -12.55 -12.20
N PRO A 238 -3.52 -11.90 -12.56
CA PRO A 238 -2.39 -12.61 -13.10
C PRO A 238 -1.55 -13.17 -11.95
N LEU A 239 -1.56 -14.49 -11.77
CA LEU A 239 -0.82 -15.16 -10.69
C LEU A 239 0.24 -16.09 -11.30
N PRO A 240 1.54 -15.77 -11.16
CA PRO A 240 2.64 -16.71 -11.41
C PRO A 240 2.52 -18.00 -10.59
N GLU A 241 3.05 -19.09 -11.12
CA GLU A 241 3.10 -20.38 -10.42
C GLU A 241 4.23 -20.45 -9.38
N GLN A 242 5.20 -19.56 -9.50
CA GLN A 242 6.36 -19.42 -8.62
C GLN A 242 6.84 -17.97 -8.62
N TYR A 243 7.56 -17.59 -7.57
CA TYR A 243 8.14 -16.26 -7.40
C TYR A 243 9.60 -16.39 -6.97
N GLU A 244 10.49 -15.78 -7.74
CA GLU A 244 11.93 -15.73 -7.46
C GLU A 244 12.20 -15.06 -6.10
N ARG A 245 11.57 -13.91 -5.85
CA ARG A 245 11.59 -13.22 -4.55
C ARG A 245 10.26 -12.55 -4.24
N VAL A 246 9.84 -12.65 -2.98
CA VAL A 246 8.71 -11.94 -2.39
C VAL A 246 9.11 -11.30 -1.06
N THR A 247 8.43 -10.23 -0.70
CA THR A 247 8.58 -9.50 0.57
C THR A 247 7.22 -9.01 1.05
N PHE A 248 7.09 -8.77 2.35
CA PHE A 248 5.94 -8.11 2.96
C PHE A 248 6.22 -6.62 3.25
N GLU A 249 7.48 -6.21 3.11
CA GLU A 249 7.97 -4.87 3.42
C GLU A 249 8.36 -4.11 2.16
N ARG A 250 7.83 -2.89 2.02
CA ARG A 250 8.09 -2.03 0.86
C ARG A 250 9.57 -1.63 0.74
N SER A 251 10.26 -1.43 1.86
CA SER A 251 11.69 -1.10 1.92
C SER A 251 12.59 -2.20 1.34
N LEU A 252 12.12 -3.45 1.38
CA LEU A 252 12.88 -4.63 0.94
C LEU A 252 12.52 -5.08 -0.49
N MET A 253 11.74 -4.29 -1.24
CA MET A 253 11.38 -4.60 -2.63
C MET A 253 12.58 -4.49 -3.57
N HIS A 254 13.42 -3.48 -3.36
CA HIS A 254 14.52 -3.13 -4.26
C HIS A 254 15.83 -2.88 -3.47
N PRO A 255 16.42 -3.91 -2.83
CA PRO A 255 17.71 -3.78 -2.18
C PRO A 255 18.84 -3.66 -3.21
N ASP A 256 19.85 -2.84 -2.90
CA ASP A 256 20.96 -2.60 -3.82
C ASP A 256 21.79 -3.87 -4.06
N GLY A 257 22.09 -4.15 -5.33
CA GLY A 257 22.88 -5.33 -5.74
C GLY A 257 22.15 -6.67 -5.55
N GLN A 258 20.85 -6.66 -5.27
CA GLN A 258 20.04 -7.86 -5.11
C GLN A 258 18.86 -7.85 -6.08
N LEU A 259 18.27 -9.03 -6.30
CA LEU A 259 17.06 -9.18 -7.13
C LEU A 259 15.90 -8.36 -6.57
N ASP A 260 14.97 -7.94 -7.41
CA ASP A 260 13.72 -7.33 -6.98
C ASP A 260 12.80 -8.36 -6.32
N ALA A 261 12.01 -7.94 -5.33
CA ALA A 261 11.00 -8.78 -4.68
C ALA A 261 9.58 -8.26 -4.95
N ALA A 262 8.65 -9.19 -5.23
CA ALA A 262 7.23 -8.88 -5.29
C ALA A 262 6.69 -8.53 -3.89
N LEU A 263 5.97 -7.43 -3.77
CA LEU A 263 5.34 -7.04 -2.51
C LEU A 263 4.02 -7.79 -2.32
N ILE A 264 3.97 -8.66 -1.31
CA ILE A 264 2.73 -9.29 -0.86
C ILE A 264 2.07 -8.37 0.16
N ALA A 265 1.01 -7.69 -0.27
CA ALA A 265 0.24 -6.74 0.51
C ALA A 265 -1.25 -6.79 0.12
N PRO A 266 -2.17 -6.17 0.88
CA PRO A 266 -3.59 -6.12 0.53
C PRO A 266 -3.81 -5.65 -0.92
N GLY A 267 -4.66 -6.36 -1.67
CA GLY A 267 -4.87 -6.14 -3.11
C GLY A 267 -3.93 -6.95 -4.01
N HIS A 268 -2.93 -7.64 -3.46
CA HIS A 268 -2.15 -8.62 -4.20
C HIS A 268 -2.96 -9.92 -4.34
N PRO A 269 -3.19 -10.45 -5.56
CA PRO A 269 -4.10 -11.59 -5.77
C PRO A 269 -3.76 -12.85 -4.97
N LEU A 270 -2.47 -13.09 -4.71
CA LEU A 270 -2.03 -14.22 -3.88
C LEU A 270 -2.53 -14.11 -2.44
N LEU A 271 -2.46 -12.92 -1.85
CA LEU A 271 -2.89 -12.69 -0.48
C LEU A 271 -4.41 -12.75 -0.40
N ASP A 272 -5.11 -12.10 -1.32
CA ASP A 272 -6.58 -12.08 -1.34
C ASP A 272 -7.16 -13.50 -1.47
N ALA A 273 -6.57 -14.33 -2.34
CA ALA A 273 -6.98 -15.73 -2.48
C ALA A 273 -6.71 -16.57 -1.23
N LEU A 274 -5.60 -16.32 -0.54
CA LEU A 274 -5.29 -16.99 0.73
C LEU A 274 -6.22 -16.58 1.85
N ILE A 275 -6.58 -15.30 1.93
CA ILE A 275 -7.57 -14.80 2.89
C ILE A 275 -8.90 -15.52 2.66
N GLU A 276 -9.39 -15.52 1.41
CA GLU A 276 -10.65 -16.16 1.06
C GLU A 276 -10.66 -17.64 1.40
N LEU A 277 -9.65 -18.41 0.96
CA LEU A 277 -9.55 -19.83 1.27
C LEU A 277 -9.42 -20.11 2.76
N THR A 278 -8.78 -19.21 3.50
CA THR A 278 -8.66 -19.37 4.95
C THR A 278 -10.00 -19.15 5.65
N ILE A 279 -10.78 -18.17 5.20
CA ILE A 279 -12.14 -17.93 5.69
C ILE A 279 -13.05 -19.09 5.30
N GLU A 280 -12.97 -19.61 4.07
CA GLU A 280 -13.75 -20.77 3.63
C GLU A 280 -13.42 -22.03 4.44
N ASP A 281 -12.13 -22.30 4.70
CA ASP A 281 -11.72 -23.52 5.40
C ASP A 281 -11.93 -23.45 6.92
N LEU A 282 -11.80 -22.26 7.52
CA LEU A 282 -11.77 -22.08 8.98
C LEU A 282 -12.90 -21.21 9.54
N GLY A 283 -13.76 -20.64 8.70
CA GLY A 283 -14.84 -19.73 9.10
C GLY A 283 -15.75 -20.34 10.17
N ASP A 284 -16.22 -21.57 9.95
CA ASP A 284 -17.06 -22.30 10.91
C ASP A 284 -16.37 -22.50 12.27
N THR A 285 -15.03 -22.57 12.29
CA THR A 285 -14.27 -22.68 13.54
C THR A 285 -14.30 -21.38 14.33
N LEU A 286 -14.26 -20.24 13.65
CA LEU A 286 -14.44 -18.94 14.30
C LEU A 286 -15.85 -18.80 14.88
N GLU A 287 -16.88 -19.27 14.16
CA GLU A 287 -18.27 -19.22 14.61
C GLU A 287 -18.54 -20.11 15.83
N ARG A 288 -17.99 -21.34 15.85
CA ARG A 288 -18.00 -22.23 17.02
C ARG A 288 -17.30 -21.59 18.22
N GLY A 289 -16.22 -20.85 17.94
CA GLY A 289 -15.45 -20.12 18.92
C GLY A 289 -14.39 -20.94 19.63
N THR A 290 -13.63 -20.26 20.49
CA THR A 290 -12.51 -20.83 21.25
C THR A 290 -12.53 -20.36 22.70
N VAL A 291 -11.71 -20.98 23.54
CA VAL A 291 -11.33 -20.44 24.85
C VAL A 291 -9.95 -19.81 24.74
N LEU A 292 -9.78 -18.66 25.35
CA LEU A 292 -8.50 -17.96 25.49
C LEU A 292 -8.29 -17.64 26.98
N VAL A 293 -7.03 -17.58 27.40
CA VAL A 293 -6.67 -17.30 28.79
C VAL A 293 -5.96 -15.96 28.88
N ASP A 294 -6.48 -15.02 29.67
CA ASP A 294 -5.80 -13.74 29.92
C ASP A 294 -4.75 -13.94 31.01
N ARG A 295 -3.47 -13.86 30.62
CA ARG A 295 -2.30 -13.99 31.52
C ARG A 295 -1.60 -12.65 31.77
N ARG A 296 -2.19 -11.54 31.33
CA ARG A 296 -1.58 -10.22 31.52
C ARG A 296 -1.52 -9.87 33.02
N PRO A 297 -0.66 -8.91 33.43
CA PRO A 297 -0.61 -8.46 34.82
C PRO A 297 -1.94 -7.85 35.30
N SER A 298 -2.59 -7.07 34.43
CA SER A 298 -3.90 -6.45 34.66
C SER A 298 -5.00 -7.27 34.00
N GLN A 299 -5.67 -8.14 34.76
CA GLN A 299 -6.75 -9.00 34.28
C GLN A 299 -8.12 -8.49 34.77
N ALA A 300 -9.19 -8.83 34.06
CA ALA A 300 -10.55 -8.62 34.55
C ALA A 300 -10.87 -9.59 35.70
N GLU A 301 -11.70 -9.20 36.66
CA GLU A 301 -12.09 -10.06 37.82
C GLU A 301 -13.00 -11.24 37.44
N ALA A 302 -13.62 -11.19 36.26
CA ALA A 302 -14.59 -12.16 35.78
C ALA A 302 -14.27 -12.58 34.33
N PRO A 303 -14.73 -13.75 33.88
CA PRO A 303 -14.60 -14.15 32.49
C PRO A 303 -15.38 -13.20 31.57
N MET A 304 -14.91 -13.07 30.33
CA MET A 304 -15.52 -12.22 29.32
C MET A 304 -15.77 -12.98 28.02
N LEU A 305 -16.88 -12.69 27.34
CA LEU A 305 -17.12 -13.15 25.99
C LEU A 305 -16.65 -12.09 25.00
N MET A 306 -15.58 -12.39 24.27
CA MET A 306 -15.12 -11.58 23.15
C MET A 306 -15.85 -12.00 21.88
N LEU A 307 -16.39 -11.04 21.14
CA LEU A 307 -16.95 -11.27 19.81
C LEU A 307 -16.15 -10.48 18.78
N SER A 308 -15.94 -11.04 17.59
CA SER A 308 -15.40 -10.32 16.44
C SER A 308 -16.56 -9.91 15.54
N VAL A 309 -16.85 -8.61 15.50
CA VAL A 309 -17.99 -8.05 14.79
C VAL A 309 -17.49 -7.29 13.58
N GLU A 310 -17.77 -7.82 12.40
CA GLU A 310 -17.54 -7.13 11.13
C GLU A 310 -18.64 -6.09 10.90
N GLN A 311 -18.24 -4.88 10.54
CA GLN A 311 -19.13 -3.81 10.14
C GLN A 311 -18.68 -3.22 8.82
N ARG A 312 -19.66 -2.76 8.02
CA ARG A 312 -19.40 -2.11 6.74
C ARG A 312 -20.25 -0.85 6.60
N ILE A 313 -19.67 0.12 5.93
CA ILE A 313 -20.34 1.30 5.42
C ILE A 313 -20.26 1.21 3.90
N GLU A 314 -21.40 1.23 3.24
CA GLU A 314 -21.51 1.18 1.78
C GLU A 314 -21.85 2.57 1.22
N THR A 315 -21.43 2.81 -0.02
CA THR A 315 -21.90 3.94 -0.82
C THR A 315 -23.31 3.69 -1.34
N SER A 316 -23.94 4.71 -1.93
CA SER A 316 -25.20 4.53 -2.67
C SER A 316 -25.12 3.56 -3.85
N SER A 317 -23.91 3.24 -4.34
CA SER A 317 -23.66 2.26 -5.40
C SER A 317 -23.45 0.83 -4.88
N HIS A 318 -23.61 0.59 -3.57
CA HIS A 318 -23.31 -0.69 -2.90
C HIS A 318 -21.83 -1.08 -2.93
N ASP A 319 -20.94 -0.13 -3.19
CA ASP A 319 -19.51 -0.35 -3.01
C ASP A 319 -19.16 -0.17 -1.53
N THR A 320 -18.27 -1.01 -1.01
CA THR A 320 -17.80 -0.87 0.38
C THR A 320 -16.91 0.36 0.50
N ALA A 321 -17.39 1.41 1.19
CA ALA A 321 -16.63 2.61 1.48
C ALA A 321 -15.66 2.38 2.66
N GLU A 322 -16.14 1.70 3.70
CA GLU A 322 -15.34 1.34 4.87
C GLU A 322 -15.74 -0.03 5.39
N ARG A 323 -14.75 -0.79 5.85
CA ARG A 323 -14.91 -2.13 6.43
C ARG A 323 -13.99 -2.25 7.62
N HIS A 324 -14.55 -2.56 8.79
CA HIS A 324 -13.78 -2.68 10.01
C HIS A 324 -14.30 -3.80 10.91
N PHE A 325 -13.45 -4.17 11.87
CA PHE A 325 -13.79 -5.12 12.92
C PHE A 325 -13.79 -4.40 14.26
N ASP A 326 -14.85 -4.63 15.00
CA ASP A 326 -15.01 -4.21 16.38
C ASP A 326 -15.00 -5.45 17.27
N TYR A 327 -14.38 -5.33 18.45
CA TYR A 327 -14.21 -6.45 19.39
C TYR A 327 -14.94 -6.18 20.71
N PRO A 328 -16.28 -6.28 20.75
CA PRO A 328 -17.01 -6.15 21.99
C PRO A 328 -16.65 -7.31 22.95
N LEU A 329 -16.30 -6.92 24.17
CA LEU A 329 -16.02 -7.77 25.32
C LEU A 329 -17.20 -7.64 26.27
N ILE A 330 -17.90 -8.75 26.51
CA ILE A 330 -19.10 -8.80 27.34
C ILE A 330 -18.74 -9.47 28.64
N ALA A 331 -18.98 -8.82 29.78
CA ALA A 331 -18.78 -9.37 31.10
C ALA A 331 -20.03 -10.10 31.62
N GLU A 332 -19.88 -10.84 32.73
CA GLU A 332 -20.98 -11.60 33.35
C GLU A 332 -22.16 -10.74 33.79
N ASP A 333 -21.89 -9.51 34.23
CA ASP A 333 -22.89 -8.52 34.64
C ASP A 333 -23.65 -7.87 33.45
N GLY A 334 -23.28 -8.22 32.22
CA GLY A 334 -23.83 -7.66 30.98
C GLY A 334 -23.17 -6.36 30.53
N THR A 335 -22.15 -5.89 31.24
CA THR A 335 -21.33 -4.74 30.81
C THR A 335 -20.61 -5.10 29.51
N VAL A 336 -20.70 -4.21 28.52
CA VAL A 336 -20.01 -4.38 27.23
C VAL A 336 -18.95 -3.30 27.10
N THR A 337 -17.73 -3.69 26.81
CA THR A 337 -16.63 -2.78 26.45
C THR A 337 -16.22 -3.02 25.00
N LEU A 338 -15.75 -1.99 24.31
CA LEU A 338 -15.30 -2.10 22.92
C LEU A 338 -13.78 -1.94 22.85
N ALA A 339 -13.12 -2.92 22.26
CA ALA A 339 -11.73 -2.79 21.82
C ALA A 339 -11.68 -2.51 20.31
N GLY A 340 -10.95 -1.46 19.91
CA GLY A 340 -10.72 -1.11 18.52
C GLY A 340 -9.58 -1.89 17.85
N VAL A 341 -8.81 -2.64 18.65
CA VAL A 341 -7.73 -3.53 18.19
C VAL A 341 -8.02 -4.93 18.72
N PRO A 342 -7.75 -6.00 17.94
CA PRO A 342 -8.03 -7.36 18.35
C PRO A 342 -7.34 -7.76 19.67
N PRO A 343 -8.07 -7.88 20.79
CA PRO A 343 -7.45 -8.14 22.09
C PRO A 343 -6.97 -9.59 22.22
N TYR A 344 -7.47 -10.50 21.38
CA TYR A 344 -7.05 -11.91 21.33
C TYR A 344 -5.56 -12.09 21.02
N MET A 345 -4.89 -11.09 20.46
CA MET A 345 -3.46 -11.12 20.20
C MET A 345 -2.64 -11.17 21.50
N GLU A 346 -3.22 -10.73 22.61
CA GLU A 346 -2.57 -10.70 23.93
C GLU A 346 -3.01 -11.84 24.84
N TYR A 347 -4.01 -12.62 24.44
CA TYR A 347 -4.50 -13.75 25.23
C TYR A 347 -3.86 -15.05 24.79
N ASP A 348 -3.69 -15.94 25.75
CA ASP A 348 -3.05 -17.22 25.54
C ASP A 348 -4.02 -18.37 25.22
N ARG A 349 -3.44 -19.50 24.83
CA ARG A 349 -4.17 -20.75 24.67
C ARG A 349 -4.27 -21.41 26.05
N PRO A 350 -5.33 -22.19 26.32
CA PRO A 350 -5.40 -23.03 27.50
C PRO A 350 -4.23 -24.01 27.60
N ASP A 351 -3.75 -24.23 28.82
CA ASP A 351 -2.89 -25.36 29.15
C ASP A 351 -3.73 -26.60 29.49
N PRO A 352 -3.25 -27.82 29.23
CA PRO A 352 -4.00 -29.05 29.52
C PRO A 352 -4.43 -29.19 30.99
N ALA A 353 -3.66 -28.62 31.92
CA ALA A 353 -3.97 -28.63 33.36
C ALA A 353 -5.19 -27.76 33.72
N GLU A 354 -5.52 -26.77 32.89
CA GLU A 354 -6.61 -25.81 33.15
C GLU A 354 -7.97 -26.32 32.66
N ALA A 355 -8.00 -27.50 32.03
CA ALA A 355 -9.18 -28.02 31.33
C ALA A 355 -10.41 -28.13 32.25
N GLU A 356 -10.23 -28.50 33.52
CA GLU A 356 -11.34 -28.64 34.47
C GLU A 356 -11.93 -27.27 34.86
N GLY A 357 -11.08 -26.29 35.21
CA GLY A 357 -11.52 -24.93 35.53
C GLY A 357 -12.26 -24.27 34.36
N ILE A 358 -11.74 -24.46 33.16
CA ILE A 358 -12.37 -23.98 31.92
C ILE A 358 -13.73 -24.65 31.70
N ALA A 359 -13.84 -25.96 31.91
CA ALA A 359 -15.10 -26.68 31.75
C ALA A 359 -16.17 -26.18 32.72
N ARG A 360 -15.81 -25.85 33.96
CA ARG A 360 -16.73 -25.27 34.96
C ARG A 360 -17.28 -23.91 34.50
N ILE A 361 -16.40 -22.99 34.08
CA ILE A 361 -16.81 -21.64 33.65
C ILE A 361 -17.64 -21.69 32.37
N ARG A 362 -17.25 -22.52 31.40
CA ARG A 362 -17.98 -22.72 30.14
C ARG A 362 -19.39 -23.27 30.34
N ALA A 363 -19.62 -24.04 31.40
CA ALA A 363 -20.92 -24.60 31.73
C ALA A 363 -21.87 -23.61 32.44
N SER A 364 -21.41 -22.39 32.76
CA SER A 364 -22.26 -21.36 33.37
C SER A 364 -23.43 -20.95 32.47
N GLU A 365 -24.56 -20.57 33.07
CA GLU A 365 -25.74 -20.10 32.33
C GLU A 365 -25.41 -18.87 31.47
N TRP A 366 -24.58 -17.97 32.00
CA TRP A 366 -24.11 -16.80 31.27
C TRP A 366 -23.28 -17.19 30.03
N ALA A 367 -22.32 -18.11 30.15
CA ALA A 367 -21.48 -18.51 29.01
C ALA A 367 -22.27 -19.26 27.92
N LEU A 368 -23.35 -19.96 28.29
CA LEU A 368 -24.26 -20.63 27.37
C LEU A 368 -25.32 -19.70 26.76
N GLY A 369 -25.54 -18.53 27.37
CA GLY A 369 -26.50 -17.53 26.93
C GLY A 369 -26.14 -16.90 25.57
N SER A 370 -27.16 -16.40 24.86
CA SER A 370 -26.95 -15.67 23.61
C SER A 370 -26.71 -14.18 23.89
N HIS A 371 -25.53 -13.70 23.51
CA HIS A 371 -25.12 -12.31 23.69
C HIS A 371 -25.08 -11.51 22.37
N ASP A 372 -25.44 -12.15 21.26
CA ASP A 372 -25.32 -11.60 19.90
C ASP A 372 -26.06 -10.26 19.72
N LYS A 373 -27.25 -10.13 20.32
CA LYS A 373 -28.06 -8.89 20.21
C LYS A 373 -27.39 -7.72 20.93
N ALA A 374 -26.90 -7.96 22.15
CA ALA A 374 -26.21 -6.94 22.95
C ALA A 374 -24.93 -6.49 22.23
N ALA A 375 -24.14 -7.44 21.72
CA ALA A 375 -22.93 -7.18 20.97
C ALA A 375 -23.16 -6.33 19.71
N ARG A 376 -24.14 -6.71 18.88
CA ARG A 376 -24.46 -5.96 17.64
C ARG A 376 -24.97 -4.56 17.93
N ALA A 377 -25.82 -4.40 18.95
CA ALA A 377 -26.33 -3.09 19.35
C ALA A 377 -25.21 -2.19 19.87
N PHE A 378 -24.30 -2.73 20.70
CA PHE A 378 -23.17 -1.98 21.24
C PHE A 378 -22.18 -1.58 20.15
N ALA A 379 -21.77 -2.54 19.30
CA ALA A 379 -20.87 -2.27 18.18
C ALA A 379 -21.47 -1.25 17.20
N PHE A 380 -22.79 -1.26 16.98
CA PHE A 380 -23.43 -0.24 16.14
C PHE A 380 -23.32 1.16 16.76
N ARG A 381 -23.65 1.30 18.04
CA ARG A 381 -23.72 2.59 18.73
C ARG A 381 -22.33 3.19 19.01
N GLU A 382 -21.42 2.39 19.56
CA GLU A 382 -20.08 2.86 19.95
C GLU A 382 -19.05 2.72 18.83
N GLY A 383 -19.33 1.88 17.83
CA GLY A 383 -18.43 1.57 16.74
C GLY A 383 -18.82 2.18 15.39
N LEU A 384 -19.97 1.75 14.83
CA LEU A 384 -20.36 2.13 13.47
C LEU A 384 -20.82 3.59 13.36
N GLN A 385 -21.64 4.06 14.30
CA GLN A 385 -22.21 5.41 14.23
C GLN A 385 -21.15 6.52 14.28
N PRO A 386 -20.15 6.50 15.20
CA PRO A 386 -19.10 7.51 15.21
C PRO A 386 -18.30 7.52 13.90
N ARG A 387 -17.97 6.34 13.36
CA ARG A 387 -17.23 6.22 12.09
C ARG A 387 -18.04 6.71 10.89
N LEU A 388 -19.34 6.43 10.86
CA LEU A 388 -20.24 6.95 9.82
C LEU A 388 -20.31 8.48 9.86
N HIS A 389 -20.42 9.09 11.05
CA HIS A 389 -20.37 10.53 11.19
C HIS A 389 -19.03 11.11 10.73
N GLU A 390 -17.90 10.54 11.18
CA GLU A 390 -16.55 10.97 10.75
C GLU A 390 -16.39 10.87 9.22
N LEU A 391 -16.84 9.77 8.61
CA LEU A 391 -16.77 9.55 7.17
C LEU A 391 -17.62 10.56 6.39
N VAL A 392 -18.85 10.83 6.83
CA VAL A 392 -19.74 11.82 6.23
C VAL A 392 -19.14 13.22 6.32
N GLU A 393 -18.64 13.63 7.49
CA GLU A 393 -18.04 14.94 7.70
C GLU A 393 -16.80 15.13 6.80
N ARG A 394 -15.87 14.17 6.83
CA ARG A 394 -14.66 14.19 6.01
C ARG A 394 -14.99 14.27 4.52
N THR A 395 -15.87 13.41 4.04
CA THR A 395 -16.21 13.33 2.62
C THR A 395 -16.97 14.57 2.16
N SER A 396 -17.80 15.17 3.02
CA SER A 396 -18.52 16.40 2.71
C SER A 396 -17.57 17.57 2.49
N LEU A 397 -16.57 17.75 3.36
CA LEU A 397 -15.54 18.78 3.21
C LEU A 397 -14.75 18.63 1.90
N GLU A 398 -14.28 17.42 1.58
CA GLU A 398 -13.56 17.14 0.33
C GLU A 398 -14.46 17.34 -0.91
N THR A 399 -15.71 16.93 -0.83
CA THR A 399 -16.70 17.07 -1.90
C THR A 399 -17.04 18.53 -2.16
N GLU A 400 -17.20 19.35 -1.12
CA GLU A 400 -17.46 20.79 -1.26
C GLU A 400 -16.29 21.53 -1.91
N ARG A 401 -15.06 21.25 -1.47
CA ARG A 401 -13.84 21.78 -2.11
C ARG A 401 -13.78 21.40 -3.60
N THR A 402 -13.98 20.12 -3.90
CA THR A 402 -14.00 19.60 -5.28
C THR A 402 -15.11 20.25 -6.10
N ARG A 403 -16.31 20.40 -5.52
CA ARG A 403 -17.48 21.01 -6.15
C ARG A 403 -17.19 22.47 -6.53
N ALA A 404 -16.57 23.24 -5.65
CA ALA A 404 -16.18 24.62 -5.93
C ALA A 404 -15.18 24.72 -7.09
N GLN A 405 -14.13 23.89 -7.09
CA GLN A 405 -13.11 23.87 -8.13
C GLN A 405 -13.66 23.43 -9.50
N VAL A 406 -14.44 22.35 -9.54
CA VAL A 406 -15.07 21.85 -10.76
C VAL A 406 -16.03 22.90 -11.33
N ARG A 407 -16.85 23.52 -10.49
CA ARG A 407 -17.76 24.60 -10.93
C ARG A 407 -16.99 25.78 -11.49
N ALA A 408 -15.94 26.25 -10.81
CA ALA A 408 -15.14 27.37 -11.26
C ALA A 408 -14.50 27.10 -12.63
N ARG A 409 -13.85 25.94 -12.79
CA ARG A 409 -13.17 25.56 -14.03
C ARG A 409 -14.14 25.36 -15.19
N LEU A 410 -15.16 24.51 -15.02
CA LEU A 410 -16.07 24.19 -16.12
C LEU A 410 -16.92 25.40 -16.50
N ARG A 411 -17.34 26.26 -15.55
CA ARG A 411 -18.05 27.51 -15.90
C ARG A 411 -17.16 28.48 -16.66
N ALA A 412 -15.87 28.58 -16.32
CA ALA A 412 -14.94 29.41 -17.08
C ALA A 412 -14.78 28.90 -18.51
N GLU A 413 -14.63 27.58 -18.71
CA GLU A 413 -14.56 26.96 -20.02
C GLU A 413 -15.87 27.12 -20.82
N ILE A 414 -17.05 26.93 -20.19
CA ILE A 414 -18.36 27.15 -20.82
C ILE A 414 -18.50 28.60 -21.27
N ASN A 415 -18.23 29.56 -20.39
CA ASN A 415 -18.31 30.98 -20.71
C ASN A 415 -17.36 31.36 -21.86
N HIS A 416 -16.16 30.78 -21.92
CA HIS A 416 -15.23 30.98 -23.02
C HIS A 416 -15.81 30.51 -24.36
N TRP A 417 -16.34 29.28 -24.41
CA TRP A 417 -16.93 28.73 -25.62
C TRP A 417 -18.24 29.42 -26.03
N ASP A 418 -19.05 29.88 -25.08
CA ASP A 418 -20.23 30.71 -25.36
C ASP A 418 -19.83 32.07 -25.94
N HIS A 419 -18.77 32.71 -25.43
CA HIS A 419 -18.23 33.94 -26.01
C HIS A 419 -17.69 33.71 -27.43
N GLU A 420 -16.94 32.64 -27.66
CA GLU A 420 -16.40 32.30 -28.98
C GLU A 420 -17.52 31.94 -29.97
N PHE A 421 -18.58 31.25 -29.53
CA PHE A 421 -19.77 31.02 -30.33
C PHE A 421 -20.39 32.34 -30.82
N ASN A 422 -20.67 33.28 -29.92
CA ASN A 422 -21.26 34.58 -30.29
C ASN A 422 -20.37 35.36 -31.27
N ARG A 423 -19.04 35.29 -31.08
CA ARG A 423 -18.07 35.92 -31.98
C ARG A 423 -18.07 35.28 -33.36
N LEU A 424 -18.02 33.95 -33.44
CA LEU A 424 -18.03 33.21 -34.70
C LEU A 424 -19.36 33.37 -35.44
N GLU A 425 -20.49 33.36 -34.73
CA GLU A 425 -21.80 33.58 -35.31
C GLU A 425 -21.90 34.96 -36.00
N LEU A 426 -21.34 36.00 -35.38
CA LEU A 426 -21.29 37.34 -35.97
C LEU A 426 -20.44 37.37 -37.25
N LEU A 427 -19.26 36.73 -37.23
CA LEU A 427 -18.36 36.65 -38.38
C LEU A 427 -18.98 35.86 -39.54
N GLU A 428 -19.63 34.73 -39.23
CA GLU A 428 -20.33 33.91 -40.21
C GLU A 428 -21.51 34.67 -40.86
N ARG A 429 -22.29 35.42 -40.06
CA ARG A 429 -23.34 36.32 -40.58
C ARG A 429 -22.80 37.43 -41.47
N GLN A 430 -21.55 37.87 -41.24
CA GLN A 430 -20.83 38.84 -42.08
C GLN A 430 -20.14 38.19 -43.29
N GLY A 431 -20.28 36.87 -43.48
CA GLY A 431 -19.76 36.13 -44.63
C GLY A 431 -18.30 35.65 -44.49
N THR A 432 -17.69 35.78 -43.31
CA THR A 432 -16.33 35.29 -43.04
C THR A 432 -16.38 33.96 -42.29
N VAL A 433 -15.93 32.88 -42.94
CA VAL A 433 -15.92 31.53 -42.33
C VAL A 433 -14.48 31.17 -41.93
N GLY A 434 -14.26 31.00 -40.62
CA GLY A 434 -12.98 30.57 -40.07
C GLY A 434 -12.78 29.05 -40.11
N ARG A 435 -11.62 28.59 -39.59
CA ARG A 435 -11.29 27.15 -39.47
C ARG A 435 -12.20 26.41 -38.47
N LEU A 436 -12.74 27.12 -37.49
CA LEU A 436 -13.75 26.63 -36.54
C LEU A 436 -15.10 27.28 -36.84
N ARG A 437 -16.18 26.49 -36.81
CA ARG A 437 -17.55 26.98 -37.04
C ARG A 437 -18.25 27.33 -35.72
N ALA A 438 -19.20 28.27 -35.78
CA ALA A 438 -20.02 28.64 -34.63
C ALA A 438 -20.77 27.43 -34.05
N GLU A 439 -21.32 26.57 -34.91
CA GLU A 439 -21.99 25.32 -34.50
C GLU A 439 -21.08 24.42 -33.65
N THR A 440 -19.78 24.33 -33.98
CA THR A 440 -18.81 23.54 -33.23
C THR A 440 -18.53 24.13 -31.84
N ALA A 441 -18.39 25.46 -31.74
CA ALA A 441 -18.23 26.15 -30.46
C ALA A 441 -19.47 25.99 -29.56
N TRP A 442 -20.68 26.09 -30.15
CA TRP A 442 -21.93 25.85 -29.43
C TRP A 442 -22.03 24.42 -28.91
N ALA A 443 -21.72 23.42 -29.76
CA ALA A 443 -21.73 22.01 -29.36
C ALA A 443 -20.77 21.75 -28.19
N ARG A 444 -19.58 22.38 -28.21
CA ARG A 444 -18.60 22.25 -27.14
C ARG A 444 -19.07 22.86 -25.82
N ALA A 445 -19.72 24.02 -25.86
CA ALA A 445 -20.32 24.63 -24.67
C ALA A 445 -21.40 23.73 -24.06
N ARG A 446 -22.26 23.12 -24.89
CA ARG A 446 -23.32 22.19 -24.43
C ARG A 446 -22.75 20.92 -23.81
N GLU A 447 -21.74 20.32 -24.43
CA GLU A 447 -21.06 19.14 -23.89
C GLU A 447 -20.45 19.42 -22.51
N LEU A 448 -19.83 20.60 -22.33
CA LEU A 448 -19.26 21.01 -21.05
C LEU A 448 -20.34 21.26 -19.98
N ASP A 449 -21.50 21.80 -20.36
CA ASP A 449 -22.64 21.97 -19.44
C ASP A 449 -23.19 20.61 -18.99
N GLU A 450 -23.38 19.66 -19.91
CA GLU A 450 -23.79 18.29 -19.58
C GLU A 450 -22.75 17.58 -18.68
N ARG A 451 -21.46 17.81 -18.94
CA ARG A 451 -20.38 17.29 -18.09
C ARG A 451 -20.42 17.90 -16.68
N LEU A 452 -20.68 19.21 -16.58
CA LEU A 452 -20.86 19.89 -15.29
C LEU A 452 -22.05 19.30 -14.53
N GLN A 453 -23.22 19.17 -15.17
CA GLN A 453 -24.42 18.61 -14.55
C GLN A 453 -24.19 17.18 -14.05
N ARG A 454 -23.63 16.30 -14.90
CA ARG A 454 -23.28 14.93 -14.52
C ARG A 454 -22.34 14.91 -13.31
N ARG A 455 -21.29 15.74 -13.33
CA ARG A 455 -20.33 15.78 -12.23
C ARG A 455 -20.95 16.31 -10.93
N MET A 456 -21.92 17.23 -10.99
CA MET A 456 -22.63 17.69 -9.80
C MET A 456 -23.47 16.56 -9.18
N ILE A 457 -24.20 15.80 -10.01
CA ILE A 457 -24.99 14.65 -9.55
C ILE A 457 -24.09 13.59 -8.90
N GLU A 458 -22.93 13.30 -9.49
CA GLU A 458 -21.94 12.38 -8.91
C GLU A 458 -21.46 12.84 -7.52
N LEU A 459 -21.14 14.13 -7.38
CA LEU A 459 -20.68 14.71 -6.11
C LEU A 459 -21.81 14.72 -5.06
N ASP A 460 -23.06 14.90 -5.45
CA ASP A 460 -24.21 14.81 -4.55
C ASP A 460 -24.48 13.37 -4.07
N GLY A 461 -24.10 12.37 -4.87
CA GLY A 461 -24.13 10.96 -4.48
C GLY A 461 -22.98 10.55 -3.57
N ALA A 462 -21.80 11.19 -3.71
CA ALA A 462 -20.57 10.81 -3.01
C ALA A 462 -20.63 10.93 -1.48
N THR A 463 -21.54 11.75 -0.93
CA THR A 463 -21.73 11.92 0.52
C THR A 463 -22.81 11.02 1.11
N LYS A 464 -23.43 10.15 0.30
CA LYS A 464 -24.49 9.25 0.74
C LYS A 464 -23.90 7.89 1.12
N PHE A 465 -23.91 7.63 2.42
CA PHE A 465 -23.41 6.39 3.00
C PHE A 465 -24.53 5.63 3.71
N LEU A 466 -24.46 4.30 3.65
CA LEU A 466 -25.40 3.38 4.26
C LEU A 466 -24.66 2.43 5.21
N ALA A 467 -25.16 2.35 6.45
CA ALA A 467 -24.70 1.36 7.41
C ALA A 467 -25.30 -0.02 7.08
N THR A 468 -24.45 -1.03 6.91
CA THR A 468 -24.92 -2.41 6.75
C THR A 468 -25.10 -3.10 8.11
N PRO A 469 -26.02 -4.07 8.25
CA PRO A 469 -26.12 -4.88 9.46
C PRO A 469 -24.78 -5.56 9.81
N ALA A 470 -24.36 -5.41 11.07
CA ALA A 470 -23.12 -6.00 11.57
C ALA A 470 -23.18 -7.53 11.51
N ILE A 471 -22.06 -8.19 11.20
CA ILE A 471 -21.93 -9.66 11.10
C ILE A 471 -20.95 -10.15 12.17
N ILE A 472 -21.36 -11.08 13.02
CA ILE A 472 -20.45 -11.72 13.98
C ILE A 472 -19.65 -12.78 13.21
N ARG A 473 -18.33 -12.63 13.19
CA ARG A 473 -17.40 -13.52 12.48
C ARG A 473 -16.71 -14.53 13.39
N GLY A 474 -16.62 -14.22 14.69
CA GLY A 474 -16.03 -15.15 15.63
C GLY A 474 -16.38 -14.83 17.07
N ARG A 475 -16.16 -15.81 17.95
CA ARG A 475 -16.38 -15.68 19.39
C ARG A 475 -15.25 -16.35 20.18
N ALA A 476 -14.89 -15.80 21.32
CA ALA A 476 -13.96 -16.42 22.25
C ALA A 476 -14.39 -16.18 23.70
N LEU A 477 -14.37 -17.22 24.51
CA LEU A 477 -14.48 -17.09 25.96
C LEU A 477 -13.08 -16.77 26.51
N VAL A 478 -12.90 -15.58 27.04
CA VAL A 478 -11.66 -15.11 27.64
C VAL A 478 -11.74 -15.33 29.15
N ILE A 479 -10.81 -16.12 29.69
CA ILE A 479 -10.79 -16.48 31.10
C ILE A 479 -9.50 -15.94 31.73
N PRO A 480 -9.59 -15.05 32.72
CA PRO A 480 -8.46 -14.65 33.53
C PRO A 480 -7.75 -15.85 34.19
N SER A 481 -6.42 -15.91 34.11
CA SER A 481 -5.65 -17.05 34.61
C SER A 481 -5.84 -17.31 36.11
N HIS A 482 -6.06 -16.25 36.89
CA HIS A 482 -6.29 -16.36 38.34
C HIS A 482 -7.60 -17.08 38.71
N LEU A 483 -8.54 -17.24 37.77
CA LEU A 483 -9.76 -18.04 37.96
C LEU A 483 -9.55 -19.54 37.68
N LEU A 484 -8.39 -19.89 37.10
CA LEU A 484 -8.03 -21.26 36.72
C LEU A 484 -7.00 -21.88 37.68
N GLU A 485 -6.33 -21.05 38.48
CA GLU A 485 -5.37 -21.48 39.49
C GLU A 485 -6.10 -22.04 40.73
N GLU A 486 -6.00 -23.35 40.99
CA GLU A 486 -6.43 -23.93 42.26
C GLU A 486 -5.44 -23.55 43.36
N SER A 487 -5.86 -22.64 44.26
CA SER A 487 -5.24 -22.31 45.55
C SER A 487 -3.70 -22.43 45.63
N GLN A 488 -2.99 -21.47 45.02
CA GLN A 488 -1.75 -20.93 45.60
C GLN A 488 -1.96 -19.47 46.04
N ALA A 489 -3.01 -19.27 46.84
CA ALA A 489 -3.24 -18.01 47.52
C ALA A 489 -2.26 -17.89 48.70
N GLU A 490 -1.03 -17.44 48.44
CA GLU A 490 -0.24 -16.70 49.47
C GLU A 490 0.98 -15.91 48.92
N ALA A 491 1.30 -15.95 47.62
CA ALA A 491 2.44 -15.17 47.07
C ALA A 491 2.07 -13.95 46.20
N GLY A 492 0.81 -13.81 45.74
CA GLY A 492 0.49 -12.91 44.61
C GLY A 492 0.06 -11.47 44.94
N VAL A 493 -0.54 -11.22 46.12
CA VAL A 493 -1.16 -9.90 46.39
C VAL A 493 -0.12 -8.82 46.68
N PHE A 494 0.96 -9.13 47.42
CA PHE A 494 2.06 -8.20 47.69
C PHE A 494 2.98 -7.94 46.49
N GLY A 495 2.93 -8.79 45.45
CA GLY A 495 3.69 -8.62 44.22
C GLY A 495 3.03 -7.70 43.20
N ARG A 496 1.69 -7.70 43.11
CA ARG A 496 0.93 -6.89 42.15
C ARG A 496 0.96 -5.39 42.47
N GLU A 497 0.71 -4.99 43.72
CA GLU A 497 0.77 -3.57 44.12
C GLU A 497 2.16 -2.96 43.87
N ARG A 498 3.21 -3.74 44.17
CA ARG A 498 4.59 -3.33 43.93
C ARG A 498 4.92 -3.24 42.44
N LEU A 499 4.33 -4.07 41.58
CA LEU A 499 4.55 -4.02 40.13
C LEU A 499 3.87 -2.79 39.51
N GLU A 500 2.63 -2.48 39.91
CA GLU A 500 1.90 -1.30 39.42
C GLU A 500 2.60 0.00 39.83
N GLU A 501 3.12 0.07 41.05
CA GLU A 501 3.90 1.23 41.52
C GLU A 501 5.17 1.43 40.67
N VAL A 502 5.85 0.35 40.31
CA VAL A 502 7.06 0.37 39.47
C VAL A 502 6.76 0.82 38.05
N GLU A 503 5.70 0.28 37.43
CA GLU A 503 5.26 0.69 36.10
C GLU A 503 4.89 2.17 36.06
N ARG A 504 4.12 2.63 37.05
CA ARG A 504 3.72 4.04 37.16
C ARG A 504 4.92 4.98 37.29
N ARG A 505 5.88 4.63 38.15
CA ARG A 505 7.12 5.40 38.33
C ARG A 505 7.96 5.43 37.05
N ALA A 506 8.02 4.32 36.33
CA ALA A 506 8.75 4.23 35.07
C ALA A 506 8.14 5.15 34.01
N VAL A 507 6.82 5.13 33.82
CA VAL A 507 6.12 6.02 32.88
C VAL A 507 6.36 7.48 33.24
N GLU A 508 6.27 7.86 34.52
CA GLU A 508 6.48 9.23 34.95
C GLU A 508 7.93 9.72 34.71
N ALA A 509 8.92 8.84 34.93
CA ALA A 509 10.32 9.14 34.65
C ALA A 509 10.55 9.44 33.15
N VAL A 510 9.92 8.67 32.26
CA VAL A 510 9.99 8.89 30.81
C VAL A 510 9.29 10.17 30.38
N LEU A 511 8.09 10.44 30.90
CA LEU A 511 7.38 11.70 30.63
C LEU A 511 8.22 12.93 31.02
N ARG A 512 8.92 12.87 32.16
CA ARG A 512 9.80 13.93 32.63
C ARG A 512 11.03 14.09 31.73
N ALA A 513 11.63 12.99 31.31
CA ALA A 513 12.77 12.99 30.39
C ALA A 513 12.40 13.56 29.02
N GLU A 514 11.26 13.18 28.44
CA GLU A 514 10.82 13.71 27.14
C GLU A 514 10.49 15.22 27.21
N ARG A 515 9.90 15.69 28.31
CA ARG A 515 9.67 17.14 28.52
C ARG A 515 10.96 17.94 28.61
N THR A 516 12.00 17.38 29.25
CA THR A 516 13.32 18.04 29.35
C THR A 516 14.06 18.11 28.01
N LEU A 517 13.74 17.21 27.07
CA LEU A 517 14.19 17.29 25.68
C LEU A 517 13.41 18.33 24.83
N GLY A 518 12.47 19.06 25.42
CA GLY A 518 11.64 20.04 24.71
C GLY A 518 10.54 19.42 23.83
N ARG A 519 10.18 18.15 24.08
CA ARG A 519 9.10 17.45 23.38
C ARG A 519 7.79 17.54 24.17
N ASN A 520 6.67 17.24 23.51
CA ASN A 520 5.35 17.18 24.13
C ASN A 520 4.88 15.71 24.28
N PRO A 521 5.18 15.04 25.40
CA PRO A 521 4.77 13.66 25.64
C PRO A 521 3.35 13.57 26.22
N VAL A 522 2.56 12.64 25.68
CA VAL A 522 1.21 12.27 26.11
C VAL A 522 1.20 10.79 26.47
N GLU A 523 0.76 10.47 27.68
CA GLU A 523 0.53 9.09 28.14
C GLU A 523 -0.71 8.53 27.44
N MET A 524 -0.59 7.32 26.90
CA MET A 524 -1.67 6.66 26.19
C MET A 524 -2.56 5.86 27.15
N PRO A 525 -3.85 5.67 26.83
CA PRO A 525 -4.70 4.83 27.65
C PRO A 525 -4.20 3.38 27.67
N ARG A 526 -4.44 2.64 28.77
CA ARG A 526 -3.99 1.23 28.96
C ARG A 526 -4.48 0.23 27.90
N ASN A 527 -5.39 0.63 27.01
CA ASN A 527 -5.93 -0.20 25.92
C ASN A 527 -5.30 0.10 24.54
N ASN A 528 -4.18 0.85 24.50
CA ASN A 528 -3.51 1.24 23.27
C ASN A 528 -2.58 0.11 22.75
N PRO A 529 -2.37 -0.03 21.43
CA PRO A 529 -2.01 -1.31 20.83
C PRO A 529 -0.49 -1.60 20.71
N GLY A 530 0.31 -1.20 21.71
CA GLY A 530 1.73 -1.57 21.80
C GLY A 530 2.74 -0.44 22.00
N TYR A 531 2.35 0.66 22.66
CA TYR A 531 3.26 1.69 23.20
C TYR A 531 2.57 2.49 24.31
N ASP A 532 3.34 3.00 25.28
CA ASP A 532 2.80 3.71 26.46
C ASP A 532 2.74 5.23 26.29
N ILE A 533 3.69 5.83 25.56
CA ILE A 533 3.84 7.29 25.45
C ILE A 533 4.02 7.69 23.99
N ALA A 534 3.24 8.70 23.54
CA ALA A 534 3.49 9.42 22.29
C ALA A 534 4.17 10.76 22.60
N SER A 535 5.37 10.99 22.05
CA SER A 535 6.17 12.19 22.30
C SER A 535 6.44 12.96 21.00
N THR A 536 5.89 14.17 20.88
CA THR A 536 6.01 14.98 19.64
C THR A 536 7.17 15.98 19.73
N ASP A 537 8.03 16.00 18.71
CA ASP A 537 9.14 16.96 18.58
C ASP A 537 8.71 18.33 18.02
N GLY A 538 9.62 19.30 18.03
CA GLY A 538 9.36 20.65 17.51
C GLY A 538 9.11 20.75 15.99
N GLU A 539 9.37 19.68 15.24
CA GLU A 539 9.09 19.58 13.80
C GLU A 539 7.77 18.83 13.50
N GLY A 540 7.03 18.47 14.55
CA GLY A 540 5.77 17.73 14.46
C GLY A 540 5.93 16.22 14.23
N ARG A 541 7.12 15.65 14.42
CA ARG A 541 7.32 14.19 14.37
C ARG A 541 6.96 13.56 15.70
N ILE A 542 6.20 12.47 15.63
CA ILE A 542 5.80 11.67 16.80
C ILE A 542 6.81 10.54 17.00
N HIS A 543 7.28 10.40 18.24
CA HIS A 543 8.05 9.26 18.72
C HIS A 543 7.19 8.41 19.64
N TYR A 544 7.14 7.10 19.36
CA TYR A 544 6.35 6.15 20.14
C TYR A 544 7.28 5.42 21.10
N ILE A 545 6.95 5.46 22.39
CA ILE A 545 7.83 4.99 23.45
C ILE A 545 7.11 3.91 24.25
N GLU A 546 7.68 2.71 24.22
CA GLU A 546 7.32 1.59 25.08
C GLU A 546 8.16 1.66 26.36
N VAL A 547 7.55 1.57 27.54
CA VAL A 547 8.20 1.77 28.83
C VAL A 547 8.23 0.46 29.62
N LYS A 548 9.42 -0.02 29.95
CA LYS A 548 9.60 -1.17 30.84
C LYS A 548 10.34 -0.74 32.10
N GLY A 549 9.66 -0.82 33.24
CA GLY A 549 10.20 -0.53 34.56
C GLY A 549 10.64 -1.79 35.32
N ARG A 550 11.76 -1.74 36.03
CA ARG A 550 12.23 -2.83 36.90
C ARG A 550 12.87 -2.30 38.19
N ILE A 551 12.64 -3.01 39.29
CA ILE A 551 13.42 -2.88 40.54
C ILE A 551 14.71 -3.69 40.37
N GLU A 552 15.83 -3.14 40.83
CA GLU A 552 17.17 -3.76 40.82
C GLU A 552 17.13 -5.24 41.29
N GLY A 553 17.46 -6.21 40.42
CA GLY A 553 17.57 -7.65 40.77
C GLY A 553 16.81 -8.68 39.92
N SER A 554 16.19 -8.33 38.79
CA SER A 554 15.53 -9.29 37.87
C SER A 554 16.22 -9.33 36.50
N ASP A 555 16.54 -10.53 36.01
CA ASP A 555 17.40 -10.71 34.83
C ASP A 555 16.67 -10.60 33.47
N THR A 556 15.33 -10.61 33.47
CA THR A 556 14.52 -10.66 32.23
C THR A 556 13.28 -9.78 32.27
N PHE A 557 12.83 -9.31 31.09
CA PHE A 557 11.55 -8.63 30.92
C PHE A 557 10.77 -9.23 29.73
N THR A 558 9.44 -9.11 29.78
CA THR A 558 8.53 -9.68 28.78
C THR A 558 8.05 -8.58 27.83
N ILE A 559 8.09 -8.84 26.53
CA ILE A 559 7.58 -7.96 25.47
C ILE A 559 6.50 -8.72 24.72
N THR A 560 5.38 -8.07 24.40
CA THR A 560 4.31 -8.70 23.63
C THR A 560 4.59 -8.69 22.13
N THR A 561 3.97 -9.59 21.37
CA THR A 561 4.08 -9.59 19.92
C THR A 561 3.49 -8.33 19.29
N ASN A 562 2.48 -7.73 19.92
CA ASN A 562 1.95 -6.42 19.49
C ASN A 562 3.01 -5.33 19.61
N GLU A 563 3.72 -5.23 20.74
CA GLU A 563 4.82 -4.27 20.96
C GLU A 563 5.95 -4.46 19.92
N VAL A 564 6.37 -5.71 19.67
CA VAL A 564 7.40 -6.01 18.66
C VAL A 564 6.94 -5.60 17.26
N THR A 565 5.70 -5.94 16.88
CA THR A 565 5.18 -5.66 15.54
C THR A 565 4.96 -4.16 15.32
N PHE A 566 4.48 -3.46 16.36
CA PHE A 566 4.35 -2.01 16.36
C PHE A 566 5.70 -1.33 16.19
N ALA A 567 6.73 -1.75 16.93
CA ALA A 567 8.08 -1.21 16.81
C ALA A 567 8.68 -1.37 15.41
N HIS A 568 8.53 -2.55 14.78
CA HIS A 568 8.99 -2.78 13.40
C HIS A 568 8.31 -1.86 12.40
N THR A 569 7.04 -1.52 12.63
CA THR A 569 6.27 -0.63 11.75
C THR A 569 6.75 0.81 11.82
N GLN A 570 7.06 1.29 13.03
CA GLN A 570 7.47 2.67 13.25
C GLN A 570 8.97 2.91 12.99
N GLY A 571 9.79 1.85 12.96
CA GLY A 571 11.22 1.91 12.66
C GLY A 571 11.94 2.84 13.63
N ASP A 572 12.63 3.87 13.10
CA ASP A 572 13.41 4.86 13.87
C ASP A 572 12.57 5.67 14.86
N ARG A 573 11.24 5.69 14.68
CA ARG A 573 10.34 6.46 15.54
C ARG A 573 9.92 5.71 16.80
N HIS A 574 10.09 4.39 16.85
CA HIS A 574 9.86 3.62 18.06
C HIS A 574 11.10 3.58 18.96
N ARG A 575 10.89 3.73 20.27
CA ARG A 575 11.93 3.61 21.29
C ARG A 575 11.46 2.73 22.43
N LEU A 576 12.34 1.87 22.91
CA LEU A 576 12.14 1.19 24.19
C LEU A 576 12.84 2.00 25.28
N ALA A 577 12.07 2.49 26.24
CA ALA A 577 12.57 3.14 27.45
C ALA A 577 12.66 2.12 28.58
N LEU A 578 13.88 1.88 29.07
CA LEU A 578 14.15 1.01 30.20
C LEU A 578 14.37 1.90 31.43
N VAL A 579 13.58 1.67 32.48
CA VAL A 579 13.70 2.38 33.75
C VAL A 579 14.12 1.42 34.84
N GLU A 580 15.30 1.65 35.40
CA GLU A 580 15.75 1.03 36.64
C GLU A 580 15.24 1.90 37.80
N VAL A 581 14.25 1.38 38.51
CA VAL A 581 13.54 2.06 39.60
C VAL A 581 14.26 1.76 40.91
N SER A 582 14.78 2.81 41.55
CA SER A 582 15.45 2.71 42.84
C SER A 582 14.45 2.47 43.97
N ALA A 583 14.79 1.56 44.87
CA ALA A 583 14.01 1.29 46.08
C ALA A 583 14.01 2.46 47.09
N GLN A 584 14.90 3.45 46.93
CA GLN A 584 15.10 4.52 47.91
C GLN A 584 14.42 5.84 47.52
N SER A 585 14.44 6.24 46.24
CA SER A 585 13.83 7.49 45.77
C SER A 585 13.70 7.53 44.25
N SER A 586 12.66 8.19 43.75
CA SER A 586 12.48 8.46 42.32
C SER A 586 13.52 9.40 41.71
N ALA A 587 14.30 10.10 42.54
CA ALA A 587 15.43 10.92 42.07
C ALA A 587 16.66 10.09 41.67
N LEU A 588 16.70 8.81 42.07
CA LEU A 588 17.79 7.87 41.77
C LEU A 588 17.43 6.89 40.64
N ASP A 589 16.24 7.03 40.05
CA ASP A 589 15.80 6.20 38.93
C ASP A 589 16.69 6.48 37.72
N ARG A 590 17.16 5.41 37.07
CA ARG A 590 17.99 5.51 35.87
C ARG A 590 17.16 5.15 34.65
N LEU A 591 17.31 5.93 33.59
CA LEU A 591 16.58 5.76 32.34
C LEU A 591 17.55 5.59 31.18
N ARG A 592 17.29 4.61 30.33
CA ARG A 592 18.00 4.40 29.06
C ARG A 592 17.03 4.14 27.93
N TYR A 593 17.37 4.64 26.74
CA TYR A 593 16.59 4.44 25.52
C TYR A 593 17.33 3.50 24.56
N VAL A 594 16.61 2.51 24.03
CA VAL A 594 17.08 1.59 23.00
C VAL A 594 16.31 1.84 21.71
N ARG A 595 17.04 2.13 20.63
CA ARG A 595 16.49 2.22 19.26
C ARG A 595 16.55 0.86 18.59
N HIS A 596 15.60 0.57 17.69
CA HIS A 596 15.51 -0.71 16.98
C HIS A 596 15.57 -1.93 17.92
N ALA A 597 15.03 -1.77 19.14
CA ALA A 597 15.19 -2.71 20.24
C ALA A 597 14.80 -4.14 19.82
N PHE A 598 13.73 -4.28 19.04
CA PHE A 598 13.16 -5.57 18.66
C PHE A 598 13.53 -5.99 17.23
N SER A 599 14.51 -5.34 16.60
CA SER A 599 14.91 -5.61 15.21
C SER A 599 15.27 -7.09 14.96
N HIS A 600 15.81 -7.78 15.96
CA HIS A 600 16.19 -9.19 15.88
C HIS A 600 15.03 -10.17 16.13
N LEU A 601 13.88 -9.69 16.62
CA LEU A 601 12.70 -10.51 16.89
C LEU A 601 11.82 -10.56 15.65
N GLU A 602 11.38 -11.75 15.26
CA GLU A 602 10.43 -11.92 14.16
C GLU A 602 9.09 -12.40 14.71
N PRO A 603 8.05 -11.55 14.69
CA PRO A 603 6.68 -11.93 15.01
C PRO A 603 6.27 -13.20 14.26
N SER A 604 6.04 -14.29 14.99
CA SER A 604 5.43 -15.49 14.44
C SER A 604 3.96 -15.57 14.85
N ALA A 605 3.12 -16.25 14.07
CA ALA A 605 1.72 -16.48 14.45
C ALA A 605 1.54 -17.25 15.77
N THR A 606 2.62 -17.90 16.25
CA THR A 606 2.62 -18.76 17.43
C THR A 606 3.33 -18.14 18.64
N THR A 607 4.15 -17.11 18.44
CA THR A 607 4.91 -16.46 19.52
C THR A 607 4.14 -15.21 19.94
N ARG A 608 3.74 -15.15 21.21
CA ARG A 608 2.89 -14.08 21.79
C ARG A 608 3.66 -13.10 22.65
N SER A 609 4.73 -13.57 23.27
CA SER A 609 5.64 -12.74 24.04
C SER A 609 7.06 -13.28 23.95
N TYR A 610 8.01 -12.37 24.11
CA TYR A 610 9.44 -12.63 24.13
C TYR A 610 9.94 -12.30 25.53
N ASN A 611 10.62 -13.25 26.16
CA ASN A 611 11.34 -13.00 27.40
C ASN A 611 12.78 -12.65 27.05
N GLU A 612 13.13 -11.38 27.25
CA GLU A 612 14.40 -10.81 26.86
C GLU A 612 15.26 -10.54 28.08
N VAL A 613 16.58 -10.68 27.93
CA VAL A 613 17.54 -10.44 29.01
C VAL A 613 17.70 -8.94 29.23
N TRP A 614 17.38 -8.45 30.42
CA TRP A 614 17.39 -7.03 30.76
C TRP A 614 18.76 -6.40 30.53
N ALA A 615 19.83 -7.09 30.95
CA ALA A 615 21.21 -6.62 30.84
C ALA A 615 21.63 -6.31 29.39
N ASP A 616 21.20 -7.14 28.43
CA ASP A 616 21.55 -6.99 27.00
C ASP A 616 20.92 -5.73 26.39
N TYR A 617 19.68 -5.41 26.79
CA TYR A 617 19.00 -4.19 26.33
C TYR A 617 19.53 -2.96 27.06
N TRP A 618 19.79 -3.06 28.37
CA TRP A 618 20.33 -1.98 29.18
C TRP A 618 21.72 -1.52 28.70
N ALA A 619 22.59 -2.47 28.32
CA ALA A 619 23.91 -2.20 27.77
C ALA A 619 23.87 -1.50 26.40
N ARG A 620 22.87 -1.83 25.56
CA ARG A 620 22.62 -1.16 24.26
C ARG A 620 21.96 0.20 24.41
N GLY A 621 21.35 0.47 25.56
CA GLY A 621 20.62 1.70 25.84
C GLY A 621 21.53 2.90 26.06
N GLY A 622 21.16 4.05 25.49
CA GLY A 622 21.83 5.34 25.66
C GLY A 622 20.98 6.36 26.42
N PRO A 623 21.52 7.57 26.66
CA PRO A 623 20.73 8.68 27.20
C PRO A 623 19.61 9.09 26.22
N ALA A 624 18.65 9.86 26.72
CA ALA A 624 17.58 10.42 25.89
C ALA A 624 18.19 11.32 24.80
N GLN A 625 17.88 11.03 23.53
CA GLN A 625 18.36 11.75 22.33
C GLN A 625 17.20 12.29 21.53
#